data_AF-X8DUE2-F1
#
_entry.id   AF-X8DUE2-F1
#
_cell.length_a   1.000
_cell.length_b   1.000
_cell.length_c   1.000
_cell.angle_alpha   90.00
_cell.angle_beta   90.00
_cell.angle_gamma   90.00
#
_symmetry.space_group_name_H-M   'P 1'
#
loop_
_entity.id
_entity.type
_entity.pdbx_description
1 polymer ?
#
loop_
_entity_poly.entity_id
_entity_poly.type
_entity_poly.pdbx_seq_one_letter_code
_entity_poly.pdbx_strand_id
1 'polypeptide(L)'
;MSSLVKAVDPMVPGRSADLRQAQYYQDILGELHSVAQRELDEHLAALERRKQSGKPSNLARLHRLVGAKRAELAVLDQLLVALSERFGDHSSLSAG
;
A
#
# COMPACT_ATOMS: atom_id res chain seq x y z
N MET A 1 9.71 15.57 52.73
CA MET A 1 8.94 16.08 51.57
C MET A 1 9.88 16.26 50.40
N SER A 2 9.84 15.35 49.42
CA SER A 2 10.09 15.70 48.02
C SER A 2 9.51 14.57 47.18
N SER A 3 8.38 14.87 46.54
CA SER A 3 7.57 13.92 45.80
C SER A 3 8.30 13.53 44.53
N LEU A 4 8.51 12.21 44.38
CA LEU A 4 8.91 11.57 43.13
C LEU A 4 7.76 11.77 42.13
N VAL A 5 7.76 12.90 41.41
CA VAL A 5 6.87 13.08 40.26
C VAL A 5 7.47 12.23 39.14
N LYS A 6 7.04 10.96 39.10
CA LYS A 6 7.21 10.09 37.96
C LYS A 6 6.51 10.80 36.80
N ALA A 7 7.29 11.42 35.92
CA ALA A 7 6.81 11.92 34.65
C ALA A 7 6.30 10.71 33.86
N VAL A 8 5.03 10.37 34.09
CA VAL A 8 4.27 9.54 33.17
C VAL A 8 4.12 10.43 31.95
N ASP A 9 5.00 10.20 30.99
CA ASP A 9 4.79 10.68 29.64
C ASP A 9 3.38 10.21 29.24
N PRO A 10 2.43 11.12 28.98
CA PRO A 10 1.10 10.69 28.61
C PRO A 10 1.26 10.02 27.24
N MET A 11 1.26 8.69 27.21
CA MET A 11 0.94 7.95 25.99
C MET A 11 -0.41 8.49 25.55
N VAL A 12 -0.41 9.42 24.60
CA VAL A 12 -1.59 10.07 24.06
C VAL A 12 -2.49 8.95 23.54
N PRO A 13 -3.66 8.69 24.15
CA PRO A 13 -4.47 7.52 23.83
C PRO A 13 -4.82 7.43 22.34
N GLY A 14 -4.97 8.58 21.67
CA GLY A 14 -5.20 8.71 20.23
C GLY A 14 -4.07 8.19 19.37
N ARG A 15 -2.80 8.40 19.74
CA ARG A 15 -1.64 7.97 18.93
C ARG A 15 -1.59 6.45 18.77
N SER A 16 -1.97 5.70 19.81
CA SER A 16 -2.03 4.24 19.74
C SER A 16 -3.17 3.73 18.85
N ALA A 17 -4.30 4.45 18.80
CA ALA A 17 -5.42 4.12 17.92
C ALA A 17 -5.08 4.47 16.47
N ASP A 18 -4.45 5.62 16.24
CA ASP A 18 -3.98 6.05 14.92
C ASP A 18 -2.97 5.07 14.32
N LEU A 19 -2.04 4.55 15.14
CA LEU A 19 -1.08 3.53 14.69
C LEU A 19 -1.75 2.21 14.32
N ARG A 20 -2.73 1.74 15.11
CA ARG A 20 -3.50 0.53 14.77
C ARG A 20 -4.30 0.72 13.48
N GLN A 21 -4.89 1.90 13.30
CA GLN A 21 -5.63 2.22 12.09
C GLN A 21 -4.71 2.36 10.87
N ALA A 22 -3.51 2.90 11.05
CA ALA A 22 -2.49 2.94 10.02
C ALA A 22 -2.05 1.53 9.61
N GLN A 23 -1.80 0.64 10.56
CA GLN A 23 -1.48 -0.75 10.26
C GLN A 23 -2.61 -1.44 9.48
N TYR A 24 -3.85 -1.27 9.91
CA TYR A 24 -5.02 -1.82 9.22
C TYR A 24 -5.09 -1.36 7.74
N TYR A 25 -4.86 -0.08 7.48
CA TYR A 25 -4.83 0.43 6.11
C TYR A 25 -3.60 -0.03 5.33
N GLN A 26 -2.44 -0.18 5.96
CA GLN A 26 -1.26 -0.77 5.31
C GLN A 26 -1.54 -2.19 4.83
N ASP A 27 -2.18 -3.01 5.68
CA ASP A 27 -2.53 -4.39 5.33
C ASP A 27 -3.50 -4.43 4.14
N ILE A 28 -4.58 -3.65 4.18
CA ILE A 28 -5.56 -3.56 3.09
C ILE A 28 -4.94 -3.05 1.79
N LEU A 29 -4.12 -1.99 1.86
CA LEU A 29 -3.47 -1.44 0.68
C LEU A 29 -2.46 -2.44 0.10
N GLY A 30 -1.76 -3.21 0.94
CA GLY A 30 -0.88 -4.30 0.52
C GLY A 30 -1.61 -5.45 -0.17
N GLU A 31 -2.78 -5.83 0.34
CA GLU A 31 -3.65 -6.82 -0.31
C GLU A 31 -4.15 -6.33 -1.67
N LEU A 32 -4.68 -5.09 -1.74
CA LEU A 32 -5.14 -4.48 -2.98
C LEU A 32 -4.02 -4.37 -4.02
N HIS A 33 -2.81 -3.97 -3.58
CA HIS A 33 -1.64 -3.88 -4.43
C HIS A 33 -1.28 -5.26 -5.00
N SER A 34 -1.29 -6.29 -4.16
CA SER A 34 -0.99 -7.67 -4.58
C SER A 34 -1.99 -8.20 -5.62
N VAL A 35 -3.28 -7.88 -5.45
CA VAL A 35 -4.33 -8.24 -6.41
C VAL A 35 -4.14 -7.49 -7.73
N ALA A 36 -3.97 -6.17 -7.68
CA ALA A 36 -3.79 -5.34 -8.86
C ALA A 36 -2.53 -5.75 -9.67
N GLN A 37 -1.44 -6.13 -8.97
CA GLN A 37 -0.22 -6.63 -9.60
C GLN A 37 -0.46 -7.95 -10.32
N ARG A 38 -1.15 -8.90 -9.69
CA ARG A 38 -1.49 -10.19 -10.32
C ARG A 38 -2.33 -9.99 -11.58
N GLU A 39 -3.34 -9.13 -11.51
CA GLU A 39 -4.20 -8.82 -12.66
C GLU A 39 -3.42 -8.13 -13.79
N LEU A 40 -2.47 -7.25 -13.46
CA LEU A 40 -1.56 -6.65 -14.44
C LEU A 40 -0.72 -7.72 -15.14
N ASP A 41 -0.14 -8.66 -14.39
CA ASP A 41 0.68 -9.74 -14.94
C ASP A 41 -0.14 -10.65 -15.87
N GLU A 42 -1.38 -10.98 -15.47
CA GLU A 42 -2.32 -11.73 -16.31
C GLU A 42 -2.65 -11.00 -17.62
N HIS A 43 -2.89 -9.69 -17.55
CA HIS A 43 -3.18 -8.88 -18.73
C HIS A 43 -1.97 -8.77 -19.67
N LEU A 44 -0.76 -8.61 -19.12
CA LEU A 44 0.48 -8.61 -19.90
C LEU A 44 0.72 -9.96 -20.58
N ALA A 45 0.52 -11.07 -19.86
CA ALA A 45 0.61 -12.41 -20.43
C ALA A 45 -0.45 -12.67 -21.52
N ALA A 46 -1.67 -12.15 -21.35
CA ALA A 46 -2.70 -12.21 -22.38
C ALA A 46 -2.33 -11.37 -23.62
N LEU A 47 -1.71 -10.22 -23.42
CA LEU A 47 -1.26 -9.33 -24.50
C LEU A 47 -0.14 -9.99 -25.32
N GLU A 48 0.82 -10.61 -24.65
CA GLU A 48 1.93 -11.32 -25.29
C GLU A 48 1.44 -12.53 -26.10
N ARG A 49 0.56 -13.35 -25.53
CA ARG A 49 -0.08 -14.46 -26.27
C ARG A 49 -0.84 -13.97 -27.51
N ARG A 50 -1.51 -12.82 -27.42
CA ARG A 50 -2.24 -12.25 -28.57
C ARG A 50 -1.32 -11.73 -29.66
N LYS A 51 -0.25 -11.04 -29.29
CA LYS A 51 0.80 -10.60 -30.23
C LYS A 51 1.37 -11.77 -31.01
N GLN A 52 1.72 -12.86 -30.32
CA GLN A 52 2.23 -14.08 -30.94
C GLN A 52 1.20 -14.76 -31.86
N SER A 53 -0.08 -14.73 -31.48
CA SER A 53 -1.16 -15.33 -32.29
C SER A 53 -1.58 -14.50 -33.52
N GLY A 54 -1.10 -13.27 -33.66
CA GLY A 54 -1.49 -12.36 -34.76
C GLY A 54 -2.97 -11.95 -34.74
N LYS A 55 -3.67 -12.08 -33.60
CA LYS A 55 -5.10 -11.77 -33.47
C LYS A 55 -5.31 -10.35 -32.93
N PRO A 56 -5.66 -9.36 -33.77
CA PRO A 56 -5.75 -7.95 -33.34
C PRO A 56 -6.99 -7.65 -32.48
N SER A 57 -8.01 -8.51 -32.54
CA SER A 57 -9.23 -8.34 -31.73
C SER A 57 -8.89 -8.22 -30.24
N ASN A 58 -9.53 -7.28 -29.55
CA ASN A 58 -9.35 -6.97 -28.12
C ASN A 58 -7.97 -6.48 -27.66
N LEU A 59 -6.97 -6.27 -28.54
CA LEU A 59 -5.67 -5.69 -28.13
C LEU A 59 -5.83 -4.30 -27.52
N ALA A 60 -6.61 -3.42 -28.15
CA ALA A 60 -6.88 -2.08 -27.65
C ALA A 60 -7.59 -2.08 -26.28
N ARG A 61 -8.39 -3.12 -25.99
CA ARG A 61 -9.01 -3.30 -24.67
C ARG A 61 -7.98 -3.74 -23.64
N LEU A 62 -7.12 -4.70 -23.97
CA LEU A 62 -6.06 -5.16 -23.07
C LEU A 62 -5.06 -4.05 -22.75
N HIS A 63 -4.65 -3.24 -23.73
CA HIS A 63 -3.81 -2.08 -23.47
C HIS A 63 -4.45 -1.08 -22.51
N ARG A 64 -5.77 -0.83 -22.64
CA ARG A 64 -6.51 0.02 -21.69
C ARG A 64 -6.53 -0.58 -20.28
N LEU A 65 -6.77 -1.89 -20.16
CA LEU A 65 -6.75 -2.58 -18.87
C LEU A 65 -5.37 -2.54 -18.21
N VAL A 66 -4.30 -2.77 -18.96
CA VAL A 66 -2.91 -2.62 -18.49
C VAL A 66 -2.65 -1.20 -18.01
N GLY A 67 -3.07 -0.19 -18.77
CA GLY A 67 -2.93 1.21 -18.38
C GLY A 67 -3.69 1.53 -17.08
N ALA A 68 -4.93 1.04 -16.96
CA ALA A 68 -5.74 1.23 -15.75
C ALA A 68 -5.09 0.56 -14.52
N LYS A 69 -4.60 -0.68 -14.65
CA LYS A 69 -3.95 -1.39 -13.54
C LYS A 69 -2.64 -0.74 -13.11
N ARG A 70 -1.86 -0.19 -14.04
CA ARG A 70 -0.66 0.59 -13.72
C ARG A 70 -0.99 1.88 -12.96
N ALA A 71 -2.06 2.57 -13.36
CA ALA A 71 -2.51 3.77 -12.66
C ALA A 71 -3.00 3.45 -11.25
N GLU A 72 -3.73 2.34 -11.09
CA GLU A 72 -4.18 1.83 -9.79
C GLU A 72 -2.99 1.51 -8.88
N LEU A 73 -2.00 0.76 -9.37
CA LEU A 73 -0.77 0.46 -8.61
C LEU A 73 -0.03 1.73 -8.19
N ALA A 74 0.13 2.71 -9.09
CA ALA A 74 0.79 3.96 -8.76
C ALA A 74 0.07 4.74 -7.64
N VAL A 75 -1.26 4.69 -7.59
CA VAL A 75 -2.03 5.29 -6.49
C VAL A 75 -1.83 4.50 -5.20
N LEU A 76 -1.87 3.17 -5.25
CA LEU A 76 -1.65 2.33 -4.07
C LEU A 76 -0.24 2.54 -3.48
N ASP A 77 0.78 2.63 -4.33
CA ASP A 77 2.15 2.95 -3.91
C ASP A 77 2.22 4.31 -3.21
N GLN A 78 1.59 5.35 -3.78
CA GLN A 78 1.56 6.68 -3.16
C GLN A 78 0.88 6.65 -1.79
N LEU A 79 -0.23 5.90 -1.65
CA LEU A 79 -0.93 5.77 -0.38
C LEU A 79 -0.09 5.03 0.66
N LEU A 80 0.58 3.95 0.26
CA LEU A 80 1.49 3.19 1.13
C LEU A 80 2.68 4.05 1.61
N VAL A 81 3.27 4.83 0.70
CA VAL A 81 4.35 5.77 1.04
C VAL A 81 3.85 6.84 2.00
N ALA A 82 2.74 7.52 1.69
CA ALA A 82 2.19 8.58 2.55
C ALA A 82 1.83 8.06 3.94
N LEU A 83 1.32 6.84 4.03
CA LEU A 83 1.00 6.19 5.30
C LEU A 83 2.27 5.84 6.10
N SER A 84 3.31 5.38 5.40
CA SER A 84 4.61 5.08 6.01
C SER A 84 5.35 6.35 6.44
N GLU A 85 5.35 7.42 5.66
CA GLU A 85 5.95 8.71 6.04
C GLU A 85 5.28 9.30 7.29
N ARG A 86 3.96 9.13 7.43
CA ARG A 86 3.21 9.66 8.56
C ARG A 86 3.39 8.86 9.85
N PHE A 87 3.65 7.55 9.76
CA PHE A 87 3.61 6.63 10.92
C PHE A 87 4.86 5.75 11.12
N GLY A 88 5.82 5.75 10.19
CA GLY A 88 6.95 4.82 10.11
C GLY A 88 8.12 5.08 11.07
N ASP A 89 8.20 6.26 11.69
CA ASP A 89 9.34 6.68 12.51
C ASP A 89 9.21 6.35 14.02
N HIS A 90 8.33 5.43 14.43
CA HIS A 90 8.07 5.19 15.86
C HIS A 90 8.42 3.79 16.37
N SER A 91 8.82 2.86 15.48
CA SER A 91 9.31 1.54 15.86
C SER A 91 10.79 1.54 16.28
N SER A 92 11.55 2.60 15.99
CA SER A 92 12.99 2.72 16.35
C SER A 92 13.25 3.39 17.71
N LEU A 93 12.23 3.92 18.40
CA LEU A 93 12.38 4.65 19.67
C LEU A 93 11.96 3.85 20.93
N SER A 94 11.60 2.57 20.79
CA SER A 94 11.20 1.72 21.93
C SER A 94 12.25 0.66 22.34
N ALA A 95 13.49 0.78 21.87
CA ALA A 95 14.64 0.03 22.37
C ALA A 95 15.56 0.99 23.13
N GLY A 96 15.12 1.41 24.31
CA GLY A 96 15.89 2.16 25.31
C GLY A 96 15.86 1.43 26.64
#